data_AF-A0A2E7RSC7-F1
#
_entry.id   AF-A0A2E7RSC7-F1
#
_cell.length_a   1.000
_cell.length_b   1.000
_cell.length_c   1.000
_cell.angle_alpha   90.00
_cell.angle_beta   90.00
_cell.angle_gamma   90.00
#
_symmetry.space_group_name_H-M   'P 1'
#
loop_
_entity.id
_entity.type
_entity.pdbx_description
1 polymer ?
#
loop_
_entity_poly.entity_id
_entity_poly.type
_entity_poly.pdbx_seq_one_letter_code
_entity_poly.pdbx_strand_id
1 'polypeptide(L)'
;MLLGSSRSPVTPLRWWSRLGLMTAVLLSWVPPTSAQLPVGRDVYSPLSARMSPGAVARWSAQAGRSGSPRMAYFQPVEVRLVDTGPGGGGRVTWYSALQATGERIAPKGIVTAAAPHSAGLLVGGTYRVGISDMPGFPGVSIYPTIEVIDRLHPPSDRQYEFPVPVELTGEDIRLALQGHLVTRVVYLEEPRLSAGNEQTRPMMVRDLDPRRNALAEADRAGRPMVILRLGSRTPPTRNAPAAFFGTGLPIQFPKPPAVSRRRSAGGRLVSGRVDGRIRIRSKGSSPVQVAGGAR
;
A
#
# COMPACT_ATOMS: atom_id res chain seq x y z
N MET A 1 -54.22 -68.59 40.42
CA MET A 1 -53.05 -67.83 40.92
C MET A 1 -53.29 -66.37 40.54
N LEU A 2 -53.43 -65.51 41.57
CA LEU A 2 -53.43 -64.02 41.58
C LEU A 2 -54.42 -63.27 40.65
N LEU A 3 -55.54 -62.72 41.15
CA LEU A 3 -55.79 -61.55 42.02
C LEU A 3 -55.97 -60.20 41.29
N GLY A 4 -57.13 -59.59 41.56
CA GLY A 4 -57.35 -58.14 41.59
C GLY A 4 -57.96 -57.55 40.31
N SER A 5 -58.83 -56.53 40.34
CA SER A 5 -59.59 -55.85 41.41
C SER A 5 -60.55 -54.90 40.70
N SER A 6 -61.74 -54.67 41.26
CA SER A 6 -62.73 -53.71 40.76
C SER A 6 -62.28 -52.25 40.93
N ARG A 7 -62.71 -51.38 39.99
CA ARG A 7 -63.38 -50.08 40.20
C ARG A 7 -63.31 -49.22 38.93
N SER A 8 -64.47 -48.78 38.45
CA SER A 8 -64.68 -47.62 37.57
C SER A 8 -65.13 -46.40 38.41
N PRO A 9 -65.36 -45.21 37.83
CA PRO A 9 -64.48 -44.39 37.02
C PRO A 9 -64.31 -42.99 37.66
N VAL A 10 -63.23 -42.27 37.35
CA VAL A 10 -63.14 -40.82 37.64
C VAL A 10 -62.60 -40.11 36.41
N THR A 11 -63.47 -39.32 35.80
CA THR A 11 -63.14 -38.30 34.79
C THR A 11 -62.53 -37.08 35.47
N PRO A 12 -61.32 -36.64 35.10
CA PRO A 12 -60.90 -35.26 35.33
C PRO A 12 -61.19 -34.44 34.07
N LEU A 13 -62.30 -33.73 34.16
CA LEU A 13 -62.53 -32.35 33.74
C LEU A 13 -61.37 -31.68 32.95
N ARG A 14 -61.65 -31.41 31.68
CA ARG A 14 -60.89 -30.49 30.82
C ARG A 14 -60.99 -29.06 31.35
N TRP A 15 -59.96 -28.63 32.08
CA TRP A 15 -59.69 -27.26 32.52
C TRP A 15 -58.15 -27.23 32.62
N TRP A 16 -57.37 -26.68 31.69
CA TRP A 16 -57.32 -25.29 31.29
C TRP A 16 -56.82 -25.16 29.84
N SER A 17 -57.68 -24.65 28.97
CA SER A 17 -57.25 -23.86 27.83
C SER A 17 -57.11 -22.41 28.28
N ARG A 18 -56.07 -21.72 27.81
CA ARG A 18 -55.70 -20.29 28.00
C ARG A 18 -54.50 -20.04 28.93
N LEU A 19 -53.32 -20.53 28.57
CA LEU A 19 -52.06 -19.92 29.03
C LEU A 19 -50.91 -20.08 28.02
N GLY A 20 -51.21 -19.98 26.72
CA GLY A 20 -50.25 -20.22 25.63
C GLY A 20 -50.23 -19.15 24.55
N LEU A 21 -50.66 -17.91 24.85
CA LEU A 21 -50.78 -16.85 23.84
C LEU A 21 -50.44 -15.44 24.37
N MET A 22 -49.58 -15.35 25.39
CA MET A 22 -49.06 -14.06 25.91
C MET A 22 -47.52 -13.98 25.99
N THR A 23 -46.78 -14.93 25.43
CA THR A 23 -45.31 -14.86 25.31
C THR A 23 -44.82 -14.48 23.90
N ALA A 24 -45.70 -14.42 22.90
CA ALA A 24 -45.32 -14.08 21.51
C ALA A 24 -45.52 -12.60 21.13
N VAL A 25 -46.12 -11.78 22.01
CA VAL A 25 -46.40 -10.36 21.71
C VAL A 25 -45.41 -9.39 22.39
N LEU A 26 -44.59 -9.87 23.34
CA LEU A 26 -43.61 -9.04 24.05
C LEU A 26 -42.21 -8.99 23.40
N LEU A 27 -41.99 -9.66 22.25
CA LEU A 27 -40.72 -9.60 21.50
C LEU A 27 -40.80 -8.84 20.16
N SER A 28 -41.94 -8.26 19.79
CA SER A 28 -42.10 -7.55 18.52
C SER A 28 -42.00 -6.01 18.61
N TRP A 29 -41.61 -5.48 19.78
CA TRP A 29 -41.38 -4.04 20.01
C TRP A 29 -39.92 -3.72 20.34
N VAL A 30 -38.99 -4.39 19.67
CA VAL A 30 -37.64 -3.83 19.52
C VAL A 30 -37.71 -2.97 18.26
N PRO A 31 -37.75 -1.62 18.35
CA PRO A 31 -37.60 -0.81 17.16
C PRO A 31 -36.31 -1.25 16.47
N PRO A 32 -36.26 -1.35 15.13
CA PRO A 32 -35.01 -1.63 14.45
C PRO A 32 -34.03 -0.57 14.95
N THR A 33 -32.99 -1.01 15.66
CA THR A 33 -31.82 -0.20 15.97
C THR A 33 -31.15 0.07 14.63
N SER A 34 -31.75 0.95 13.85
CA SER A 34 -31.06 1.68 12.82
C SER A 34 -29.92 2.34 13.57
N ALA A 35 -28.70 1.86 13.31
CA ALA A 35 -27.51 2.52 13.75
C ALA A 35 -27.51 3.90 13.07
N GLN A 36 -28.20 4.85 13.71
CA GLN A 36 -28.05 6.25 13.45
C GLN A 36 -26.62 6.57 13.90
N LEU A 37 -25.66 6.37 12.99
CA LEU A 37 -24.33 6.92 13.15
C LEU A 37 -24.54 8.41 13.39
N PRO A 38 -24.16 8.96 14.56
CA PRO A 38 -24.37 10.36 14.84
C PRO A 38 -23.61 11.17 13.79
N VAL A 39 -24.34 11.83 12.89
CA VAL A 39 -23.78 12.84 12.00
C VAL A 39 -23.27 13.95 12.92
N GLY A 40 -21.96 14.00 13.14
CA GLY A 40 -21.29 15.08 13.88
C GLY A 40 -20.60 14.72 15.20
N ARG A 41 -20.45 13.43 15.57
CA ARG A 41 -19.54 13.05 16.68
C ARG A 41 -18.28 12.39 16.14
N ASP A 42 -17.14 12.74 16.74
CA ASP A 42 -15.87 12.06 16.54
C ASP A 42 -16.07 10.55 16.71
N VAL A 43 -16.21 9.86 15.58
CA VAL A 43 -16.28 8.40 15.55
C VAL A 43 -14.98 7.91 16.19
N TYR A 44 -15.11 7.21 17.31
CA TYR A 44 -13.96 6.63 17.99
C TYR A 44 -13.17 5.78 17.00
N SER A 45 -11.96 6.21 16.69
CA SER A 45 -11.06 5.49 15.78
C SER A 45 -10.05 4.73 16.63
N PRO A 46 -10.09 3.38 16.66
CA PRO A 46 -9.20 2.58 17.51
C PRO A 46 -7.74 2.71 17.08
N LEU A 47 -7.49 3.01 15.80
CA LEU A 47 -6.15 3.26 15.26
C LEU A 47 -5.91 4.75 15.06
N SER A 48 -4.70 5.20 15.36
CA SER A 48 -4.28 6.58 15.19
C SER A 48 -2.88 6.69 14.61
N ALA A 49 -2.71 7.66 13.71
CA ALA A 49 -1.38 8.07 13.24
C ALA A 49 -0.51 8.69 14.36
N ARG A 50 -0.99 8.81 15.59
CA ARG A 50 -0.18 9.24 16.76
C ARG A 50 0.37 8.08 17.58
N MET A 51 -0.01 6.84 17.27
CA MET A 51 0.54 5.66 17.94
C MET A 51 2.06 5.54 17.70
N SER A 52 2.72 4.71 18.49
CA SER A 52 4.13 4.41 18.29
C SER A 52 4.38 3.89 16.87
N PRO A 53 5.51 4.29 16.23
CA PRO A 53 5.82 3.81 14.88
C PRO A 53 5.77 2.29 14.78
N GLY A 54 5.00 1.79 13.83
CA GLY A 54 4.81 0.37 13.52
C GLY A 54 3.63 -0.30 14.22
N ALA A 55 2.99 0.34 15.21
CA ALA A 55 1.83 -0.23 15.87
C ALA A 55 0.66 -0.42 14.89
N VAL A 56 0.36 0.60 14.08
CA VAL A 56 -0.73 0.57 13.10
C VAL A 56 -0.47 -0.50 12.03
N ALA A 57 0.72 -0.55 11.46
CA ALA A 57 1.08 -1.54 10.46
C ALA A 57 0.95 -2.98 11.00
N ARG A 58 1.49 -3.24 12.21
CA ARG A 58 1.41 -4.56 12.84
C ARG A 58 -0.03 -5.02 13.07
N TRP A 59 -0.88 -4.16 13.64
CA TRP A 59 -2.29 -4.50 13.87
C TRP A 59 -3.05 -4.67 12.55
N SER A 60 -2.75 -3.86 11.54
CA SER A 60 -3.38 -3.98 10.22
C SER A 60 -3.03 -5.29 9.52
N ALA A 61 -1.78 -5.74 9.63
CA ALA A 61 -1.36 -7.04 9.12
C ALA A 61 -2.02 -8.20 9.88
N GLN A 62 -2.14 -8.11 11.21
CA GLN A 62 -2.87 -9.09 12.03
C GLN A 62 -4.35 -9.17 11.69
N ALA A 63 -4.96 -8.05 11.30
CA ALA A 63 -6.32 -7.98 10.80
C ALA A 63 -6.47 -8.54 9.37
N GLY A 64 -5.41 -9.08 8.77
CA GLY A 64 -5.45 -9.75 7.47
C GLY A 64 -5.19 -8.86 6.25
N ARG A 65 -4.86 -7.57 6.42
CA ARG A 65 -4.56 -6.67 5.28
C ARG A 65 -3.29 -7.08 4.50
N SER A 66 -2.38 -7.83 5.13
CA SER A 66 -1.20 -8.39 4.45
C SER A 66 -1.55 -9.53 3.48
N GLY A 67 -2.76 -10.10 3.59
CA GLY A 67 -3.15 -11.35 2.95
C GLY A 67 -2.94 -12.54 3.87
N SER A 68 -2.86 -13.75 3.28
CA SER A 68 -2.63 -14.97 4.05
C SER A 68 -1.29 -14.91 4.79
N PRO A 69 -1.20 -15.28 6.08
CA PRO A 69 0.07 -15.37 6.80
C PRO A 69 1.12 -16.26 6.14
N ARG A 70 0.70 -17.16 5.23
CA ARG A 70 1.58 -18.04 4.45
C ARG A 70 2.18 -17.38 3.21
N MET A 71 1.68 -16.23 2.78
CA MET A 71 2.15 -15.51 1.59
C MET A 71 2.42 -14.06 1.94
N ALA A 72 3.68 -13.77 2.29
CA ALA A 72 4.11 -12.42 2.56
C ALA A 72 4.05 -11.58 1.27
N TYR A 73 3.28 -10.49 1.28
CA TYR A 73 3.15 -9.60 0.14
C TYR A 73 4.12 -8.41 0.27
N PHE A 74 4.98 -8.23 -0.72
CA PHE A 74 5.84 -7.06 -0.84
C PHE A 74 5.11 -5.99 -1.64
N GLN A 75 4.53 -5.01 -0.95
CA GLN A 75 3.94 -3.84 -1.58
C GLN A 75 5.05 -2.94 -2.14
N PRO A 76 5.11 -2.67 -3.46
CA PRO A 76 6.04 -1.70 -3.99
C PRO A 76 5.69 -0.30 -3.49
N VAL A 77 6.67 0.38 -2.91
CA VAL A 77 6.58 1.76 -2.43
C VAL A 77 7.67 2.57 -3.13
N GLU A 78 7.30 3.68 -3.75
CA GLU A 78 8.20 4.58 -4.46
C GLU A 78 8.39 5.88 -3.68
N VAL A 79 9.61 6.15 -3.24
CA VAL A 79 9.92 7.42 -2.57
C VAL A 79 10.26 8.46 -3.63
N ARG A 80 9.56 9.60 -3.57
CA ARG A 80 9.75 10.75 -4.47
C ARG A 80 10.15 11.98 -3.66
N LEU A 81 11.09 12.75 -4.19
CA LEU A 81 11.58 13.99 -3.59
C LEU A 81 11.16 15.15 -4.49
N VAL A 82 10.15 15.88 -4.02
CA VAL A 82 9.48 16.96 -4.77
C VAL A 82 9.89 18.30 -4.15
N ASP A 83 10.17 19.31 -4.97
CA ASP A 83 10.58 20.65 -4.51
C ASP A 83 11.77 20.67 -3.53
N THR A 84 12.62 19.64 -3.58
CA THR A 84 13.89 19.55 -2.84
C THR A 84 15.04 20.24 -3.56
N GLY A 85 14.75 21.16 -4.48
CA GLY A 85 15.67 21.89 -5.35
C GLY A 85 14.99 22.35 -6.66
N PRO A 86 15.66 23.12 -7.54
CA PRO A 86 15.08 23.63 -8.80
C PRO A 86 14.53 22.57 -9.77
N GLY A 87 14.87 21.29 -9.58
CA GLY A 87 14.27 20.15 -10.28
C GLY A 87 13.87 19.00 -9.36
N GLY A 88 13.76 19.26 -8.05
CA GLY A 88 13.62 18.22 -7.02
C GLY A 88 14.86 17.31 -6.92
N GLY A 89 14.63 16.08 -6.46
CA GLY A 89 15.67 15.03 -6.42
C GLY A 89 16.42 14.90 -5.09
N GLY A 90 17.45 14.05 -5.13
CA GLY A 90 18.22 13.57 -3.98
C GLY A 90 18.38 12.06 -4.02
N ARG A 91 18.86 11.46 -2.92
CA ARG A 91 19.09 10.02 -2.81
C ARG A 91 18.23 9.38 -1.73
N VAL A 92 17.81 8.16 -1.99
CA VAL A 92 17.05 7.29 -1.09
C VAL A 92 17.94 6.12 -0.69
N THR A 93 18.12 5.94 0.61
CA THR A 93 18.88 4.84 1.22
C THR A 93 17.96 3.90 1.95
N TRP A 94 17.89 2.65 1.49
CA TRP A 94 17.10 1.57 2.08
C TRP A 94 17.97 0.74 3.00
N TYR A 95 17.62 0.67 4.28
CA TYR A 95 18.33 -0.14 5.26
C TYR A 95 17.60 -1.48 5.44
N SER A 96 18.25 -2.57 5.09
CA SER A 96 17.72 -3.91 5.34
C SER A 96 18.81 -4.85 5.84
N ALA A 97 18.51 -5.61 6.90
CA ALA A 97 19.35 -6.73 7.30
C ALA A 97 19.34 -7.84 6.24
N LEU A 98 18.23 -7.98 5.50
CA LEU A 98 17.97 -9.04 4.54
C LEU A 98 17.42 -8.48 3.22
N GLN A 99 18.11 -8.73 2.11
CA GLN A 99 17.63 -8.36 0.78
C GLN A 99 16.92 -9.55 0.14
N ALA A 100 15.69 -9.35 -0.34
CA ALA A 100 14.99 -10.32 -1.18
C ALA A 100 15.20 -9.96 -2.67
N THR A 101 15.56 -10.93 -3.50
CA THR A 101 15.64 -10.80 -4.97
C THR A 101 14.95 -12.02 -5.58
N GLY A 102 13.73 -11.84 -6.08
CA GLY A 102 12.84 -12.98 -6.34
C GLY A 102 12.57 -13.75 -5.04
N GLU A 103 12.76 -15.07 -5.07
CA GLU A 103 12.61 -15.96 -3.91
C GLU A 103 13.85 -16.02 -3.00
N ARG A 104 14.99 -15.48 -3.45
CA ARG A 104 16.25 -15.55 -2.70
C ARG A 104 16.33 -14.42 -1.66
N ILE A 105 16.62 -14.78 -0.42
CA ILE A 105 16.96 -13.85 0.66
C ILE A 105 18.48 -13.90 0.90
N ALA A 106 19.15 -12.74 0.91
CA ALA A 106 20.58 -12.63 1.13
C ALA A 106 20.94 -11.47 2.08
N PRO A 107 21.96 -11.60 2.93
CA PRO A 107 22.48 -10.49 3.71
C PRO A 107 23.18 -9.51 2.78
N LYS A 108 22.57 -8.35 2.53
CA LYS A 108 23.14 -7.35 1.60
C LYS A 108 22.89 -5.90 2.00
N GLY A 109 22.47 -5.68 3.25
CA GLY A 109 22.82 -4.50 4.05
C GLY A 109 23.04 -3.19 3.29
N ILE A 110 21.97 -2.45 3.01
CA ILE A 110 21.96 -1.05 2.53
C ILE A 110 22.01 -0.89 0.99
N VAL A 111 20.99 -0.23 0.43
CA VAL A 111 20.92 0.15 -0.99
C VAL A 111 20.65 1.66 -1.10
N THR A 112 21.53 2.39 -1.78
CA THR A 112 21.34 3.83 -2.04
C THR A 112 21.20 4.12 -3.53
N ALA A 113 20.12 4.79 -3.91
CA ALA A 113 19.82 5.15 -5.30
C ALA A 113 19.28 6.59 -5.41
N ALA A 114 19.25 7.16 -6.61
CA ALA A 114 18.64 8.46 -6.85
C ALA A 114 17.12 8.36 -6.76
N ALA A 115 16.46 9.39 -6.22
CA ALA A 115 15.00 9.51 -6.26
C ALA A 115 14.52 9.93 -7.67
N PRO A 116 13.35 9.47 -8.14
CA PRO A 116 12.45 8.54 -7.48
C PRO A 116 13.01 7.10 -7.46
N HIS A 117 12.78 6.35 -6.37
CA HIS A 117 13.22 4.96 -6.29
C HIS A 117 12.20 4.08 -5.56
N SER A 118 11.92 2.91 -6.13
CA SER A 118 10.96 1.95 -5.59
C SER A 118 11.65 0.79 -4.88
N ALA A 119 11.00 0.29 -3.82
CA ALA A 119 11.34 -0.96 -3.16
C ALA A 119 10.05 -1.69 -2.75
N GLY A 120 10.06 -3.02 -2.83
CA GLY A 120 9.02 -3.88 -2.28
C GLY A 120 9.18 -4.00 -0.78
N LEU A 121 8.16 -3.60 -0.03
CA LEU A 121 8.13 -3.59 1.43
C LEU A 121 7.03 -4.52 1.93
N LEU A 122 7.31 -5.33 2.95
CA LEU A 122 6.29 -6.22 3.52
C LEU A 122 5.18 -5.40 4.19
N VAL A 123 3.94 -5.76 3.86
CA VAL A 123 2.76 -5.22 4.56
C VAL A 123 2.81 -5.63 6.04
N GLY A 124 2.58 -4.65 6.92
CA GLY A 124 2.79 -4.77 8.35
C GLY A 124 4.18 -4.36 8.82
N GLY A 125 5.10 -4.09 7.90
CA GLY A 125 6.47 -3.69 8.18
C GLY A 125 6.62 -2.20 8.49
N THR A 126 7.74 -1.89 9.16
CA THR A 126 8.15 -0.52 9.45
C THR A 126 9.61 -0.37 9.05
N TYR A 127 9.87 0.62 8.21
CA TYR A 127 11.14 0.81 7.52
C TYR A 127 11.60 2.25 7.74
N ARG A 128 12.80 2.44 8.28
CA ARG A 128 13.44 3.75 8.27
C ARG A 128 14.24 3.89 6.98
N VAL A 129 14.06 5.00 6.30
CA VAL A 129 14.66 5.29 5.00
C VAL A 129 15.54 6.52 5.14
N GLY A 130 16.75 6.49 4.61
CA GLY A 130 17.65 7.64 4.61
C GLY A 130 17.39 8.51 3.38
N ILE A 131 17.25 9.82 3.57
CA ILE A 131 17.15 10.79 2.48
C ILE A 131 18.31 11.76 2.60
N SER A 132 19.07 11.90 1.51
CA SER A 132 20.29 12.71 1.45
C SER A 132 20.44 13.38 0.08
N ASP A 133 21.50 14.18 -0.06
CA ASP A 133 21.93 14.79 -1.34
C ASP A 133 20.82 15.58 -2.05
N MET A 134 19.92 16.18 -1.26
CA MET A 134 18.85 17.04 -1.76
C MET A 134 19.43 18.40 -2.18
N PRO A 135 19.29 18.84 -3.44
CA PRO A 135 19.95 20.05 -3.93
C PRO A 135 19.61 21.34 -3.14
N GLY A 136 18.36 21.47 -2.70
CA GLY A 136 17.84 22.58 -1.89
C GLY A 136 18.13 22.45 -0.39
N PHE A 137 18.73 21.33 0.04
CA PHE A 137 19.13 21.09 1.43
C PHE A 137 20.54 20.46 1.50
N PRO A 138 21.60 21.18 1.08
CA PRO A 138 22.95 20.63 1.05
C PRO A 138 23.43 20.17 2.43
N GLY A 139 24.05 18.98 2.49
CA GLY A 139 24.58 18.40 3.73
C GLY A 139 23.50 17.87 4.71
N VAL A 140 22.21 18.05 4.41
CA VAL A 140 21.13 17.52 5.25
C VAL A 140 20.91 16.04 4.95
N SER A 141 20.87 15.24 6.01
CA SER A 141 20.45 13.84 5.98
C SER A 141 19.35 13.61 7.01
N ILE A 142 18.22 13.07 6.57
CA ILE A 142 17.05 12.79 7.41
C ILE A 142 16.65 11.32 7.28
N TYR A 143 15.92 10.84 8.28
CA TYR A 143 15.59 9.42 8.43
C TYR A 143 14.10 9.19 8.69
N PRO A 144 13.21 9.51 7.72
CA PRO A 144 11.79 9.23 7.85
C PRO A 144 11.50 7.74 8.07
N THR A 145 10.36 7.47 8.68
CA THR A 145 9.81 6.12 8.85
C THR A 145 8.61 5.91 7.93
N ILE A 146 8.62 4.79 7.21
CA ILE A 146 7.54 4.30 6.36
C ILE A 146 6.93 3.08 7.04
N GLU A 147 5.64 3.12 7.31
CA GLU A 147 4.84 2.01 7.81
C GLU A 147 3.90 1.55 6.69
N VAL A 148 3.95 0.26 6.32
CA VAL A 148 3.10 -0.30 5.25
C VAL A 148 1.88 -0.96 5.89
N ILE A 149 0.69 -0.45 5.59
CA ILE A 149 -0.55 -0.80 6.28
C ILE A 149 -1.37 -1.82 5.48
N ASP A 150 -1.35 -1.70 4.16
CA ASP A 150 -2.19 -2.46 3.25
C ASP A 150 -1.48 -2.69 1.90
N ARG A 151 -2.09 -3.49 1.03
CA ARG A 151 -1.63 -3.83 -0.33
C ARG A 151 -2.59 -3.37 -1.41
N LEU A 152 -1.99 -3.08 -2.56
CA LEU A 152 -2.70 -2.93 -3.83
C LEU A 152 -2.98 -4.30 -4.43
N HIS A 153 -3.91 -4.32 -5.38
CA HIS A 153 -4.30 -5.50 -6.15
C HIS A 153 -4.05 -5.27 -7.64
N PRO A 154 -2.78 -5.08 -8.06
CA PRO A 154 -2.42 -4.90 -9.46
C PRO A 154 -2.64 -6.22 -10.23
N PRO A 155 -2.69 -6.16 -11.58
CA PRO A 155 -2.61 -7.37 -12.40
C PRO A 155 -1.41 -8.22 -12.00
N SER A 156 -1.56 -9.56 -12.10
CA SER A 156 -0.51 -10.51 -11.76
C SER A 156 0.83 -10.14 -12.42
N ASP A 157 1.90 -10.23 -11.64
CA ASP A 157 3.29 -9.92 -12.05
C ASP A 157 3.56 -8.45 -12.46
N ARG A 158 2.58 -7.55 -12.32
CA ARG A 158 2.74 -6.12 -12.64
C ARG A 158 2.80 -5.21 -11.41
N GLN A 159 3.00 -5.77 -10.23
CA GLN A 159 2.99 -4.98 -8.99
C GLN A 159 3.95 -3.78 -8.98
N TYR A 160 5.12 -3.91 -9.61
CA TYR A 160 6.12 -2.86 -9.69
C TYR A 160 5.79 -1.78 -10.74
N GLU A 161 4.78 -1.99 -11.59
CA GLU A 161 4.22 -0.95 -12.47
C GLU A 161 3.27 -0.01 -11.68
N PHE A 162 2.78 -0.44 -10.51
CA PHE A 162 1.83 0.29 -9.67
C PHE A 162 2.36 0.46 -8.23
N PRO A 163 3.50 1.15 -8.02
CA PRO A 163 3.98 1.44 -6.68
C PRO A 163 3.09 2.45 -5.95
N VAL A 164 3.00 2.34 -4.63
CA VAL A 164 2.41 3.39 -3.78
C VAL A 164 3.40 4.55 -3.71
N PRO A 165 3.08 5.75 -4.23
CA PRO A 165 3.99 6.89 -4.18
C PRO A 165 4.01 7.50 -2.77
N VAL A 166 5.20 7.77 -2.26
CA VAL A 166 5.45 8.48 -1.00
C VAL A 166 6.24 9.72 -1.33
N GLU A 167 5.54 10.86 -1.38
CA GLU A 167 6.12 12.15 -1.74
C GLU A 167 6.58 12.90 -0.49
N LEU A 168 7.87 13.21 -0.44
CA LEU A 168 8.50 14.13 0.50
C LEU A 168 8.76 15.44 -0.25
N THR A 169 8.14 16.50 0.23
CA THR A 169 8.26 17.85 -0.33
C THR A 169 9.35 18.64 0.38
N GLY A 170 9.91 19.65 -0.27
CA GLY A 170 10.83 20.58 0.39
C GLY A 170 10.25 21.23 1.66
N GLU A 171 8.93 21.43 1.71
CA GLU A 171 8.28 21.95 2.91
C GLU A 171 8.28 20.94 4.06
N ASP A 172 8.05 19.65 3.79
CA ASP A 172 8.18 18.61 4.83
C ASP A 172 9.60 18.60 5.41
N ILE A 173 10.62 18.81 4.56
CA ILE A 173 12.02 18.88 5.00
C ILE A 173 12.23 20.09 5.92
N ARG A 174 11.74 21.29 5.53
CA ARG A 174 11.87 22.50 6.38
C ARG A 174 11.18 22.34 7.72
N LEU A 175 9.94 21.86 7.73
CA LEU A 175 9.19 21.63 8.97
C LEU A 175 9.95 20.66 9.88
N ALA A 176 10.48 19.57 9.32
CA ALA A 176 11.26 18.61 10.09
C ALA A 176 12.55 19.19 10.66
N LEU A 177 13.26 20.02 9.89
CA LEU A 177 14.47 20.72 10.34
C LEU A 177 14.18 21.75 11.44
N GLN A 178 12.97 22.31 11.47
CA GLN A 178 12.48 23.18 12.54
C GLN A 178 12.04 22.42 13.80
N GLY A 179 12.13 21.08 13.80
CA GLY A 179 11.75 20.24 14.93
C GLY A 179 10.29 19.81 14.94
N HIS A 180 9.54 20.05 13.86
CA HIS A 180 8.17 19.56 13.73
C HIS A 180 8.12 18.09 13.31
N LEU A 181 7.16 17.34 13.87
CA LEU A 181 6.84 16.00 13.41
C LEU A 181 5.84 16.08 12.25
N VAL A 182 6.31 15.80 11.04
CA VAL A 182 5.46 15.69 9.85
C VAL A 182 4.92 14.27 9.76
N THR A 183 3.60 14.12 9.65
CA THR A 183 2.94 12.83 9.47
C THR A 183 2.06 12.88 8.23
N ARG A 184 2.35 12.04 7.23
CA ARG A 184 1.53 11.89 6.03
C ARG A 184 0.91 10.50 5.99
N VAL A 185 -0.33 10.41 5.53
CA VAL A 185 -1.01 9.13 5.28
C VAL A 185 -1.35 9.07 3.79
N VAL A 186 -0.73 8.14 3.09
CA VAL A 186 -1.05 7.85 1.69
C VAL A 186 -2.20 6.85 1.68
N TYR A 187 -3.27 7.16 0.94
CA TYR A 187 -4.43 6.29 0.81
C TYR A 187 -4.77 6.07 -0.66
N LEU A 188 -5.38 4.93 -0.94
CA LEU A 188 -6.01 4.64 -2.21
C LEU A 188 -7.45 5.13 -2.15
N GLU A 189 -7.83 6.10 -2.99
CA GLU A 189 -9.22 6.56 -3.05
C GLU A 189 -10.16 5.44 -3.52
N GLU A 190 -11.43 5.54 -3.13
CA GLU A 190 -12.45 4.67 -3.68
C GLU A 190 -12.95 5.23 -5.03
N PRO A 191 -12.92 4.45 -6.13
CA PRO A 191 -13.34 4.95 -7.45
C PRO A 191 -14.77 5.51 -7.47
N ARG A 192 -15.64 5.06 -6.56
CA ARG A 192 -17.04 5.54 -6.44
C ARG A 192 -17.16 6.89 -5.75
N LEU A 193 -16.17 7.25 -4.92
CA LEU A 193 -16.08 8.54 -4.22
C LEU A 193 -15.16 9.52 -4.95
N SER A 194 -14.43 9.03 -5.95
CA SER A 194 -13.56 9.83 -6.80
C SER A 194 -14.35 10.81 -7.65
N ALA A 195 -13.84 12.03 -7.78
CA ALA A 195 -14.31 12.99 -8.78
C ALA A 195 -13.95 12.59 -10.22
N GLY A 196 -13.32 11.43 -10.44
CA GLY A 196 -12.91 10.94 -11.76
C GLY A 196 -11.68 11.64 -12.32
N ASN A 197 -10.90 12.30 -11.45
CA ASN A 197 -9.69 12.99 -11.87
C ASN A 197 -8.63 11.97 -12.27
N GLU A 198 -7.93 12.22 -13.39
CA GLU A 198 -6.70 11.49 -13.69
C GLU A 198 -5.71 11.66 -12.53
N GLN A 199 -4.83 10.67 -12.32
CA GLN A 199 -3.71 10.79 -11.38
C GLN A 199 -2.90 12.03 -11.76
N THR A 200 -3.20 13.14 -11.08
CA THR A 200 -2.57 14.41 -11.36
C THR A 200 -1.19 14.37 -10.73
N ARG A 201 -0.21 14.92 -11.45
CA ARG A 201 1.10 15.27 -10.88
C ARG A 201 1.10 16.79 -10.71
N PRO A 202 1.34 17.32 -9.50
CA PRO A 202 1.69 16.62 -8.26
C PRO A 202 0.50 15.87 -7.62
N MET A 203 0.81 14.91 -6.73
CA MET A 203 -0.22 14.16 -6.00
C MET A 203 -1.08 15.13 -5.18
N MET A 204 -2.40 14.91 -5.12
CA MET A 204 -3.28 15.77 -4.33
C MET A 204 -2.97 15.60 -2.83
N VAL A 205 -2.52 16.67 -2.19
CA VAL A 205 -2.25 16.72 -0.75
C VAL A 205 -3.37 17.50 -0.07
N ARG A 206 -3.85 16.99 1.06
CA ARG A 206 -4.81 17.68 1.92
C ARG A 206 -4.19 17.87 3.30
N ASP A 207 -3.97 19.12 3.68
CA ASP A 207 -3.52 19.46 5.02
C ASP A 207 -4.65 19.29 6.03
N LEU A 208 -4.29 18.89 7.24
CA LEU A 208 -5.21 18.62 8.33
C LEU A 208 -4.79 19.43 9.56
N ASP A 209 -5.76 19.84 10.37
CA ASP A 209 -5.46 20.37 11.71
C ASP A 209 -4.63 19.34 12.49
N PRO A 210 -3.51 19.74 13.13
CA PRO A 210 -2.61 18.84 13.85
C PRO A 210 -3.26 17.99 14.95
N ARG A 211 -4.47 18.34 15.43
CA ARG A 211 -5.26 17.60 16.43
C ARG A 211 -6.14 16.50 15.81
N ARG A 212 -6.42 16.54 14.50
CA ARG A 212 -7.22 15.51 13.81
C ARG A 212 -6.41 14.24 13.55
N ASN A 213 -7.05 13.08 13.54
CA ASN A 213 -6.37 11.81 13.28
C ASN A 213 -6.24 11.58 11.77
N ALA A 214 -5.05 11.85 11.21
CA ALA A 214 -4.79 11.70 9.78
C ALA A 214 -5.12 10.30 9.24
N LEU A 215 -4.96 9.25 10.05
CA LEU A 215 -5.31 7.89 9.65
C LEU A 215 -6.83 7.70 9.51
N ALA A 216 -7.61 8.24 10.44
CA ALA A 216 -9.06 8.18 10.36
C ALA A 216 -9.61 9.02 9.20
N GLU A 217 -9.01 10.19 8.96
CA GLU A 217 -9.36 11.02 7.79
C GLU A 217 -9.07 10.32 6.47
N ALA A 218 -7.94 9.62 6.38
CA ALA A 218 -7.57 8.82 5.22
C ALA A 218 -8.53 7.61 5.04
N ASP A 219 -8.92 6.95 6.12
CA ASP A 219 -9.86 5.82 6.11
C ASP A 219 -11.28 6.24 5.69
N ARG A 220 -11.69 7.48 6.00
CA ARG A 220 -12.95 8.04 5.47
C ARG A 220 -12.89 8.42 3.99
N ALA A 221 -11.71 8.80 3.50
CA ALA A 221 -11.52 9.19 2.10
C ALA A 221 -11.20 8.01 1.17
N GLY A 222 -10.73 6.89 1.74
CA GLY A 222 -10.41 5.67 1.01
C GLY A 222 -9.66 4.68 1.89
N ARG A 223 -8.76 3.90 1.31
CA ARG A 223 -8.01 2.84 2.02
C ARG A 223 -6.60 3.31 2.37
N PRO A 224 -6.24 3.48 3.66
CA PRO A 224 -4.89 3.83 4.05
C PRO A 224 -3.87 2.76 3.65
N MET A 225 -2.83 3.18 2.95
CA MET A 225 -1.79 2.30 2.38
C MET A 225 -0.48 2.41 3.16
N VAL A 226 -0.06 3.65 3.44
CA VAL A 226 1.24 3.94 4.06
C VAL A 226 1.11 5.10 5.05
N ILE A 227 1.77 4.99 6.21
CA ILE A 227 2.08 6.15 7.07
C ILE A 227 3.55 6.52 6.86
N LEU A 228 3.80 7.79 6.56
CA LEU A 228 5.11 8.42 6.56
C LEU A 228 5.24 9.30 7.80
N ARG A 229 6.34 9.18 8.51
CA ARG A 229 6.71 10.04 9.65
C ARG A 229 8.08 10.64 9.43
N LEU A 230 8.18 11.95 9.48
CA LEU A 230 9.42 12.70 9.36
C LEU A 230 9.58 13.67 10.54
N GLY A 231 10.81 13.85 11.03
CA GLY A 231 11.10 14.53 12.30
C GLY A 231 11.58 13.56 13.40
N SER A 232 11.83 12.30 13.05
CA SER A 232 12.44 11.31 13.95
C SER A 232 13.96 11.51 14.09
N ARG A 233 14.50 10.98 15.21
CA ARG A 233 15.90 11.07 15.62
C ARG A 233 16.87 10.61 14.51
N THR A 234 17.96 11.36 14.34
CA THR A 234 19.16 10.94 13.62
C THR A 234 19.77 9.70 14.29
N PRO A 235 20.39 8.76 13.54
CA PRO A 235 21.10 7.64 14.14
C PRO A 235 22.12 8.15 15.19
N PRO A 236 22.12 7.59 16.41
CA PRO A 236 22.88 8.13 17.54
C PRO A 236 24.41 7.95 17.40
N THR A 237 24.88 7.09 16.49
CA THR A 237 26.30 6.81 16.25
C THR A 237 26.54 6.39 14.80
N ARG A 238 27.80 6.36 14.37
CA ARG A 238 28.23 5.81 13.06
C ARG A 238 27.76 4.35 12.84
N ASN A 239 27.50 3.62 13.93
CA ASN A 239 27.01 2.25 13.95
C ASN A 239 25.66 2.17 14.69
N ALA A 240 24.60 2.66 14.06
CA ALA A 240 23.26 2.54 14.62
C ALA A 240 22.85 1.06 14.75
N PRO A 241 22.20 0.66 15.86
CA PRO A 241 21.72 -0.70 16.04
C PRO A 241 20.70 -1.05 14.95
N ALA A 242 20.62 -2.32 14.53
CA ALA A 242 19.70 -2.74 13.46
C ALA A 242 18.23 -2.36 13.74
N ALA A 243 17.81 -2.40 15.01
CA ALA A 243 16.48 -1.99 15.46
C ALA A 243 16.16 -0.50 15.20
N PHE A 244 17.17 0.36 15.06
CA PHE A 244 16.96 1.75 14.64
C PHE A 244 16.35 1.82 13.24
N PHE A 245 16.70 0.90 12.34
CA PHE A 245 16.27 0.97 10.96
C PHE A 245 14.89 0.36 10.69
N GLY A 246 14.22 -0.17 11.71
CA GLY A 246 12.88 -0.73 11.61
C GLY A 246 12.78 -2.14 12.18
N THR A 247 11.84 -2.92 11.67
CA THR A 247 11.54 -4.27 12.16
C THR A 247 12.53 -5.35 11.70
N GLY A 248 13.55 -4.99 10.90
CA GLY A 248 14.52 -5.95 10.33
C GLY A 248 13.93 -6.86 9.26
N LEU A 249 12.71 -6.58 8.80
CA LEU A 249 12.04 -7.33 7.74
C LEU A 249 12.77 -7.17 6.40
N PRO A 250 12.69 -8.19 5.52
CA PRO A 250 13.32 -8.10 4.21
C PRO A 250 12.75 -6.96 3.37
N ILE A 251 13.59 -6.46 2.46
CA ILE A 251 13.22 -5.52 1.40
C ILE A 251 13.47 -6.21 0.07
N GLN A 252 12.47 -6.18 -0.81
CA GLN A 252 12.58 -6.67 -2.17
C GLN A 252 12.94 -5.51 -3.11
N PHE A 253 13.86 -5.73 -4.03
CA PHE A 253 14.13 -4.77 -5.11
C PHE A 253 13.72 -5.37 -6.44
N PRO A 254 13.13 -4.57 -7.35
CA PRO A 254 12.79 -5.05 -8.67
C PRO A 254 14.05 -5.57 -9.36
N LYS A 255 13.95 -6.74 -9.99
CA LYS A 255 15.02 -7.25 -10.83
C LYS A 255 15.20 -6.25 -11.98
N PRO A 256 16.42 -5.78 -12.28
CA PRO A 256 16.66 -5.00 -13.49
C PRO A 256 16.09 -5.78 -14.68
N PRO A 257 15.37 -5.15 -15.62
CA PRO A 257 14.88 -5.85 -16.79
C PRO A 257 16.06 -6.59 -17.42
N ALA A 258 15.89 -7.89 -17.66
CA ALA A 258 16.91 -8.65 -18.36
C ALA A 258 17.03 -8.04 -19.75
N VAL A 259 18.09 -7.26 -19.96
CA VAL A 259 18.43 -6.76 -21.30
C VAL A 259 18.64 -8.02 -22.12
N SER A 260 17.66 -8.37 -22.96
CA SER A 260 17.88 -9.40 -23.95
C SER A 260 18.95 -8.80 -24.86
N ARG A 261 20.21 -9.20 -24.63
CA ARG A 261 21.22 -9.11 -25.67
C ARG A 261 20.65 -9.97 -26.78
N ARG A 262 19.90 -9.34 -27.69
CA ARG A 262 19.63 -9.89 -29.01
C ARG A 262 21.02 -10.15 -29.56
N ARG A 263 21.50 -11.40 -29.44
CA ARG A 263 22.68 -11.85 -30.16
C ARG A 263 22.32 -11.58 -31.60
N SER A 264 22.90 -10.54 -32.17
CA SER A 264 22.92 -10.32 -33.60
C SER A 264 23.61 -11.55 -34.19
N ALA A 265 22.80 -12.54 -34.54
CA ALA A 265 23.25 -13.70 -35.27
C ALA A 265 23.70 -13.21 -36.65
N GLY A 266 24.99 -13.39 -36.94
CA GLY A 266 25.51 -13.47 -38.30
C GLY A 266 25.54 -12.17 -39.10
N GLY A 267 26.31 -11.17 -38.64
CA GLY A 267 26.88 -10.18 -39.55
C GLY A 267 28.15 -10.75 -40.19
N ARG A 268 28.01 -11.48 -41.31
CA ARG A 268 29.15 -11.84 -42.16
C ARG A 268 29.78 -10.54 -42.67
N LEU A 269 31.00 -10.25 -42.25
CA LEU A 269 31.83 -9.15 -42.75
C LEU A 269 31.99 -9.32 -44.27
N VAL A 270 31.19 -8.58 -45.03
CA VAL A 270 31.42 -8.37 -46.45
C VAL A 270 32.24 -7.08 -46.56
N SER A 271 33.53 -7.26 -46.81
CA SER A 271 34.41 -6.20 -47.28
C SER A 271 33.87 -5.70 -48.64
N GLY A 272 33.25 -4.52 -48.65
CA GLY A 272 32.73 -3.86 -49.84
C GLY A 272 33.14 -2.40 -49.85
N ARG A 273 33.98 -2.05 -50.81
CA ARG A 273 34.51 -0.71 -51.11
C ARG A 273 33.35 0.30 -51.28
N VAL A 274 33.52 1.48 -50.71
CA VAL A 274 32.54 2.58 -50.77
C VAL A 274 32.49 3.13 -52.19
N ASP A 275 31.39 2.86 -52.90
CA ASP A 275 30.96 3.64 -54.06
C ASP A 275 29.52 4.10 -53.83
N GLY A 276 29.33 5.42 -53.87
CA GLY A 276 28.19 6.11 -53.29
C GLY A 276 26.92 6.05 -54.12
N ARG A 277 26.12 4.99 -53.95
CA ARG A 277 24.70 4.97 -54.33
C ARG A 277 23.87 4.17 -53.32
N ILE A 278 23.11 4.87 -52.48
CA ILE A 278 22.13 4.24 -51.59
C ILE A 278 20.91 3.87 -52.42
N ARG A 279 20.65 2.58 -52.60
CA ARG A 279 19.35 2.06 -53.07
C ARG A 279 18.59 1.51 -51.85
N ILE A 280 17.52 2.21 -51.46
CA ILE A 280 16.59 1.72 -50.43
C ILE A 280 15.68 0.68 -51.09
N ARG A 281 15.77 -0.60 -50.70
CA ARG A 281 14.71 -1.58 -50.94
C ARG A 281 13.84 -1.65 -49.68
N SER A 282 12.58 -1.23 -49.77
CA SER A 282 11.58 -1.55 -48.76
C SER A 282 11.25 -3.05 -48.86
N LYS A 283 11.24 -3.74 -47.73
CA LYS A 283 10.67 -5.09 -47.61
C LYS A 283 9.26 -4.95 -47.05
N GLY A 284 8.26 -5.29 -47.87
CA GLY A 284 7.01 -5.89 -47.43
C GLY A 284 5.97 -4.96 -46.81
N SER A 285 5.34 -4.14 -47.64
CA SER A 285 3.92 -3.81 -47.47
C SER A 285 3.09 -4.88 -48.19
N SER A 286 2.20 -5.56 -47.47
CA SER A 286 1.18 -6.43 -48.08
C SER A 286 0.21 -5.56 -48.89
N PRO A 287 -0.13 -5.90 -50.14
CA PRO A 287 -1.17 -5.20 -50.86
C PRO A 287 -2.55 -5.64 -50.35
N VAL A 288 -3.34 -4.67 -49.86
CA VAL A 288 -4.79 -4.83 -49.68
C VAL A 288 -5.41 -4.85 -51.07
N GLN A 289 -5.98 -5.99 -51.44
CA GLN A 289 -6.65 -6.22 -52.71
C GLN A 289 -8.11 -5.74 -52.58
N VAL A 290 -8.41 -4.55 -53.11
CA VAL A 290 -9.79 -4.08 -53.29
C VAL A 290 -10.26 -4.54 -54.66
N ALA A 291 -11.23 -5.46 -54.67
CA ALA A 291 -11.88 -5.93 -55.87
C ALA A 291 -12.82 -4.83 -56.42
N GLY A 292 -12.46 -4.26 -57.57
CA GLY A 292 -13.37 -3.55 -58.45
C GLY A 292 -13.72 -4.44 -59.64
N GLY A 293 -14.97 -4.91 -59.70
CA GLY A 293 -15.57 -5.42 -60.93
C GLY A 293 -16.29 -4.29 -61.65
N ALA A 294 -15.95 -4.07 -62.90
CA ALA A 294 -16.55 -3.06 -63.77
C ALA A 294 -17.61 -3.67 -64.69
N ARG A 295 -18.77 -3.01 -64.80
CA ARG A 295 -19.35 -2.48 -66.05
C ARG A 295 -20.64 -1.72 -65.73
#